data_AF-A0A5C9E1V2-F1
#
_entry.id   AF-A0A5C9E1V2-F1
#
_cell.length_a   1.000
_cell.length_b   1.000
_cell.length_c   1.000
_cell.angle_alpha   90.00
_cell.angle_beta   90.00
_cell.angle_gamma   90.00
#
_symmetry.space_group_name_H-M   'P 1'
#
loop_
_entity.id
_entity.type
_entity.pdbx_description
1 polymer ?
#
loop_
_entity_poly.entity_id
_entity_poly.type
_entity_poly.pdbx_seq_one_letter_code
_entity_poly.pdbx_strand_id
1 'polypeptide(L)'
;MASSKRELRKFGEHGPPVEVTLKVIGGKWKPLIIYHLMNGTHRSGELHKKMPFVTRRMFTKHLRELETDGIVTREVYKEVPPRVEYSLTEIGKTLKKVLDSIHKWGIEYIEYLNESRSP
;
A
#
# COMPACT_ATOMS: atom_id res chain seq x y z
N MET A 1 -9.42 15.83 -2.86
CA MET A 1 -9.10 15.43 -1.47
C MET A 1 -10.34 15.21 -0.61
N ALA A 2 -11.32 16.13 -0.55
CA ALA A 2 -12.54 15.94 0.27
C ALA A 2 -13.46 14.77 -0.18
N SER A 3 -13.50 14.46 -1.49
CA SER A 3 -14.40 13.43 -2.04
C SER A 3 -14.08 12.01 -1.55
N SER A 4 -12.81 11.62 -1.52
CA SER A 4 -12.38 10.26 -1.16
C SER A 4 -12.60 9.97 0.33
N LYS A 5 -12.25 10.90 1.23
CA LYS A 5 -12.54 10.76 2.67
C LYS A 5 -14.05 10.74 2.97
N ARG A 6 -14.86 11.50 2.22
CA ARG A 6 -16.33 11.48 2.36
C ARG A 6 -16.92 10.13 1.93
N GLU A 7 -16.39 9.53 0.87
CA GLU A 7 -16.80 8.18 0.46
C GLU A 7 -16.40 7.12 1.48
N LEU A 8 -15.15 7.15 1.99
CA LEU A 8 -14.70 6.20 3.03
C LEU A 8 -15.56 6.27 4.30
N ARG A 9 -16.02 7.46 4.69
CA ARG A 9 -16.96 7.64 5.81
C ARG A 9 -18.32 6.97 5.54
N LYS A 10 -18.87 7.15 4.34
CA LYS A 10 -20.14 6.50 3.95
C LYS A 10 -20.05 4.97 3.99
N PHE A 11 -18.92 4.39 3.58
CA PHE A 11 -18.72 2.94 3.69
C PHE A 11 -18.64 2.49 5.15
N GLY A 12 -18.00 3.27 6.03
CA GLY A 12 -17.96 2.96 7.45
C GLY A 12 -19.32 3.09 8.16
N GLU A 13 -20.24 3.88 7.62
CA GLU A 13 -21.59 4.08 8.18
C GLU A 13 -22.57 2.96 7.82
N HIS A 14 -22.38 2.29 6.67
CA HIS A 14 -23.37 1.37 6.11
C HIS A 14 -22.83 0.00 5.66
N GLY A 15 -21.51 -0.18 5.61
CA GLY A 15 -20.85 -1.41 5.17
C GLY A 15 -19.99 -2.04 6.26
N PRO A 16 -19.57 -3.31 6.08
CA PRO A 16 -18.69 -3.96 7.04
C PRO A 16 -17.31 -3.26 7.04
N PRO A 17 -16.65 -3.08 8.20
CA PRO A 17 -15.35 -2.38 8.29
C PRO A 17 -14.24 -2.94 7.38
N VAL A 18 -14.32 -4.24 7.04
CA VAL A 18 -13.42 -4.87 6.06
C VAL A 18 -13.48 -4.21 4.69
N GLU A 19 -14.64 -3.71 4.27
CA GLU A 19 -14.80 -3.01 3.00
C GLU A 19 -14.01 -1.69 2.99
N VAL A 20 -13.99 -0.97 4.11
CA VAL A 20 -13.18 0.24 4.27
C VAL A 20 -11.70 -0.09 4.12
N THR A 21 -11.23 -1.16 4.76
CA THR A 21 -9.85 -1.64 4.60
C THR A 21 -9.54 -1.96 3.13
N LEU A 22 -10.41 -2.70 2.45
CA LEU A 22 -10.23 -3.06 1.04
C LEU A 22 -10.27 -1.85 0.10
N LYS A 23 -11.01 -0.77 0.42
CA LYS A 23 -10.96 0.47 -0.36
C LYS A 23 -9.63 1.21 -0.19
N VAL A 24 -9.11 1.27 1.03
CA VAL A 24 -7.86 1.98 1.35
C VAL A 24 -6.66 1.24 0.78
N ILE A 25 -6.51 -0.05 1.10
CA ILE A 25 -5.29 -0.81 0.79
C ILE A 25 -5.49 -1.88 -0.28
N GLY A 26 -6.70 -2.13 -0.76
CA GLY A 26 -6.95 -3.20 -1.72
C GLY A 26 -6.35 -2.96 -3.10
N GLY A 27 -6.42 -4.00 -3.91
CA GLY A 27 -5.76 -4.07 -5.22
C GLY A 27 -4.32 -4.59 -5.11
N LYS A 28 -3.71 -4.87 -6.27
CA LYS A 28 -2.43 -5.57 -6.35
C LYS A 28 -1.24 -4.75 -5.79
N TRP A 29 -1.26 -3.42 -5.95
CA TRP A 29 -0.06 -2.61 -5.81
C TRP A 29 0.04 -1.84 -4.50
N LYS A 30 -1.07 -1.38 -3.92
CA LYS A 30 -1.06 -0.63 -2.66
C LYS A 30 -0.47 -1.44 -1.49
N PRO A 31 -0.81 -2.72 -1.28
CA PRO A 31 -0.21 -3.54 -0.22
C PRO A 31 1.31 -3.66 -0.37
N LEU A 32 1.80 -3.80 -1.61
CA LEU A 32 3.23 -3.92 -1.90
C LEU A 32 3.98 -2.60 -1.66
N ILE A 33 3.40 -1.45 -2.00
CA ILE A 33 3.96 -0.13 -1.67
C ILE A 33 4.12 0.00 -0.15
N ILE A 34 3.05 -0.31 0.59
CA ILE A 34 3.04 -0.23 2.05
C ILE A 34 4.09 -1.19 2.63
N TYR A 35 4.13 -2.44 2.15
CA TYR A 35 5.11 -3.45 2.56
C TYR A 35 6.55 -2.96 2.41
N HIS A 36 6.91 -2.36 1.27
CA HIS A 36 8.27 -1.84 1.08
C HIS A 36 8.58 -0.63 1.97
N LEU A 37 7.60 0.25 2.24
CA LEU A 37 7.77 1.40 3.13
C LEU A 37 7.83 1.03 4.62
N MET A 38 7.49 -0.20 5.00
CA MET A 38 7.68 -0.69 6.38
C MET A 38 9.16 -0.74 6.78
N ASN A 39 10.06 -0.85 5.80
CA ASN A 39 11.51 -0.86 6.03
C ASN A 39 12.14 0.54 6.11
N GLY A 40 11.30 1.59 6.08
CA GLY A 40 11.72 2.97 6.22
C GLY A 40 11.37 3.85 5.03
N THR A 41 11.90 5.07 5.07
CA THR A 41 11.71 6.09 4.04
C THR A 41 12.42 5.70 2.75
N HIS A 42 11.75 5.88 1.62
CA HIS A 42 12.33 5.57 0.30
C HIS A 42 12.13 6.72 -0.69
N ARG A 43 13.14 6.97 -1.53
CA ARG A 43 12.97 7.86 -2.68
C ARG A 43 12.02 7.22 -3.69
N SER A 44 11.26 8.04 -4.41
CA SER A 44 10.27 7.55 -5.39
C SER A 44 10.83 6.53 -6.39
N GLY A 45 12.05 6.78 -6.90
CA GLY A 45 12.71 5.91 -7.87
C GLY A 45 13.16 4.58 -7.27
N GLU A 46 13.70 4.61 -6.05
CA GLU A 46 14.14 3.40 -5.33
C GLU A 46 12.97 2.49 -5.00
N LEU A 47 11.87 3.09 -4.53
CA LEU A 47 10.65 2.35 -4.22
C LEU A 47 10.04 1.72 -5.48
N HIS A 48 10.03 2.44 -6.61
CA HIS A 48 9.53 1.90 -7.87
C HIS A 48 10.41 0.77 -8.42
N LYS A 49 11.74 0.85 -8.27
CA LYS A 49 12.67 -0.22 -8.66
C LYS A 49 12.41 -1.54 -7.94
N LYS A 50 11.90 -1.50 -6.69
CA LYS A 50 11.49 -2.70 -5.95
C LYS A 50 10.22 -3.37 -6.52
N MET A 51 9.50 -2.67 -7.40
CA MET A 51 8.23 -3.11 -7.97
C MET A 51 8.27 -3.10 -9.51
N PRO A 52 9.06 -3.97 -10.16
CA PRO A 52 9.31 -3.90 -11.61
C PRO A 52 8.06 -4.12 -12.47
N PHE A 53 7.03 -4.78 -11.94
CA PHE A 53 5.80 -5.13 -12.69
C PHE A 53 4.73 -4.02 -12.69
N VAL A 54 4.90 -2.94 -11.91
CA VAL A 54 3.96 -1.81 -11.93
C VAL A 54 4.48 -0.70 -12.83
N THR A 55 3.61 -0.18 -13.70
CA THR A 55 3.98 0.98 -14.53
C THR A 55 4.21 2.22 -13.66
N ARG A 56 5.11 3.11 -14.08
CA ARG A 56 5.40 4.38 -13.36
C ARG A 56 4.12 5.21 -13.13
N ARG A 57 3.22 5.23 -14.11
CA ARG A 57 1.91 5.92 -14.03
C ARG A 57 1.04 5.34 -12.93
N MET A 58 0.88 4.01 -12.88
CA MET A 58 0.06 3.35 -11.85
C MET A 58 0.69 3.46 -10.46
N PHE A 59 2.01 3.31 -10.36
CA PHE A 59 2.74 3.49 -9.11
C PHE A 59 2.51 4.89 -8.52
N THR A 60 2.64 5.92 -9.35
CA THR A 60 2.40 7.31 -8.93
C THR A 60 0.95 7.55 -8.54
N LYS A 61 0.00 6.94 -9.27
CA LYS A 61 -1.44 6.99 -8.92
C LYS A 61 -1.69 6.41 -7.53
N HIS A 62 -1.17 5.22 -7.25
CA HIS A 62 -1.38 4.56 -5.97
C HIS A 62 -0.69 5.26 -4.80
N LEU A 63 0.50 5.86 -5.00
CA LEU A 63 1.12 6.70 -3.98
C LEU A 63 0.25 7.91 -3.63
N ARG A 64 -0.33 8.59 -4.63
CA ARG A 64 -1.24 9.74 -4.41
C ARG A 64 -2.53 9.34 -3.71
N GLU A 65 -3.05 8.15 -4.02
CA GLU A 65 -4.22 7.59 -3.33
C GLU A 65 -3.88 7.32 -1.85
N LEU A 66 -2.78 6.63 -1.58
CA LEU A 66 -2.33 6.34 -0.21
C LEU A 66 -2.00 7.62 0.59
N GLU A 67 -1.45 8.64 -0.08
CA GLU A 67 -1.24 9.97 0.51
C GLU A 67 -2.58 10.65 0.83
N THR A 68 -3.55 10.60 -0.08
CA THR A 68 -4.90 11.16 0.12
C THR A 68 -5.64 10.47 1.26
N ASP A 69 -5.48 9.15 1.37
CA ASP A 69 -6.07 8.31 2.42
C ASP A 69 -5.33 8.47 3.77
N GLY A 70 -4.18 9.17 3.80
CA GLY A 70 -3.40 9.42 5.01
C GLY A 70 -2.55 8.25 5.47
N ILE A 71 -2.26 7.29 4.59
CA ILE A 71 -1.43 6.10 4.87
C ILE A 71 0.05 6.39 4.63
N VAL A 72 0.35 7.24 3.66
CA VAL A 72 1.72 7.59 3.25
C VAL A 72 1.91 9.10 3.33
N THR A 73 3.07 9.53 3.80
CA THR A 73 3.55 10.92 3.71
C THR A 73 4.48 11.09 2.53
N ARG A 74 4.38 12.23 1.87
CA ARG A 74 5.24 12.63 0.75
C ARG A 74 6.02 13.87 1.13
N GLU A 75 7.35 13.79 1.11
CA GLU A 75 8.23 14.90 1.40
C GLU A 75 9.02 15.30 0.16
N VAL A 76 9.11 16.62 -0.10
CA VAL A 76 9.84 17.18 -1.25
C VAL A 76 11.03 17.97 -0.75
N TYR A 77 12.23 17.53 -1.14
CA TYR A 77 13.47 18.20 -0.82
C TYR A 77 13.88 19.08 -2.00
N LYS A 78 13.97 20.38 -1.77
CA LYS A 78 14.38 21.40 -2.75
C LYS A 78 15.91 21.51 -2.84
N GLU A 79 16.59 20.37 -2.90
CA GLU A 79 18.03 20.28 -3.16
C GLU A 79 18.30 20.11 -4.66
N VAL A 80 19.57 20.14 -5.09
CA VAL A 80 19.96 19.87 -6.48
C VAL A 80 20.71 18.54 -6.52
N PRO A 81 20.20 17.50 -7.22
CA PRO A 81 18.90 17.42 -7.89
C PRO A 81 17.72 17.26 -6.90
N PRO A 82 16.51 17.75 -7.24
CA PRO A 82 15.36 17.64 -6.35
C PRO A 82 14.97 16.17 -6.14
N ARG A 83 14.67 15.80 -4.90
CA ARG A 83 14.19 14.44 -4.55
C ARG A 83 12.86 14.45 -3.83
N VAL A 84 12.14 13.34 -3.98
CA VAL A 84 10.87 13.09 -3.32
C VAL A 84 10.97 11.78 -2.57
N GLU A 85 10.60 11.82 -1.30
CA GLU A 85 10.58 10.67 -0.42
C GLU A 85 9.19 10.35 0.05
N TYR A 86 8.98 9.07 0.33
CA TYR A 86 7.75 8.53 0.86
C TYR A 86 8.04 7.72 2.11
N SER A 87 7.17 7.85 3.11
CA SER A 87 7.21 7.13 4.38
C SER A 87 5.80 6.80 4.85
N LEU A 88 5.64 5.83 5.75
CA LEU A 88 4.35 5.54 6.35
C LEU A 88 4.01 6.56 7.44
N THR A 89 2.75 6.97 7.50
CA THR A 89 2.19 7.68 8.66
C THR A 89 2.06 6.73 9.85
N GLU A 90 1.74 7.26 11.03
CA GLU A 90 1.47 6.43 12.21
C GLU A 90 0.32 5.44 11.97
N ILE A 91 -0.78 5.88 11.33
CA ILE A 91 -1.87 4.98 10.95
C ILE A 91 -1.44 4.00 9.84
N GLY A 92 -0.57 4.41 8.92
CA GLY A 92 -0.03 3.50 7.90
C GLY A 92 0.80 2.37 8.50
N LYS A 93 1.56 2.65 9.56
CA LYS A 93 2.34 1.63 10.29
C LYS A 93 1.45 0.59 10.97
N THR A 94 0.24 0.93 11.42
CA THR A 94 -0.66 -0.05 12.05
C THR A 94 -1.12 -1.15 11.08
N LEU A 95 -1.03 -0.92 9.77
CA LEU A 95 -1.34 -1.91 8.74
C LEU A 95 -0.34 -3.07 8.69
N LYS A 96 0.80 -2.99 9.40
CA LYS A 96 1.78 -4.07 9.46
C LYS A 96 1.14 -5.40 9.85
N LYS A 97 0.30 -5.41 10.89
CA LYS A 97 -0.38 -6.63 11.37
C LYS A 97 -1.29 -7.26 10.30
N VAL A 98 -1.94 -6.42 9.49
CA VAL A 98 -2.79 -6.87 8.39
C VAL A 98 -1.93 -7.49 7.28
N LEU A 99 -0.84 -6.82 6.90
CA LEU A 99 0.10 -7.34 5.90
C LEU A 99 0.78 -8.64 6.34
N ASP A 100 1.17 -8.74 7.61
CA ASP A 100 1.75 -9.96 8.19
C ASP A 100 0.75 -11.14 8.08
N SER A 101 -0.54 -10.88 8.34
CA SER A 101 -1.61 -11.88 8.23
C SER A 101 -1.85 -12.33 6.78
N ILE A 102 -1.88 -11.37 5.84
CA ILE A 102 -1.99 -11.66 4.39
C ILE A 102 -0.76 -12.45 3.91
N HIS A 103 0.44 -12.08 4.38
CA HIS A 103 1.68 -12.77 4.04
C HIS A 103 1.67 -14.21 4.52
N LYS A 104 1.29 -14.43 5.78
CA LYS A 104 1.18 -15.78 6.37
C LYS A 104 0.21 -16.64 5.57
N TRP A 105 -1.00 -16.15 5.31
CA TRP A 105 -1.97 -16.87 4.49
C TRP A 105 -1.45 -17.14 3.08
N GLY A 106 -0.71 -16.20 2.49
CA GLY A 106 -0.09 -16.36 1.18
C GLY A 106 0.93 -17.51 1.13
N ILE A 107 1.70 -17.72 2.20
CA ILE A 107 2.61 -18.87 2.33
C ILE A 107 1.81 -20.17 2.36
N GLU A 108 0.83 -20.27 3.26
CA GLU A 108 -0.03 -21.45 3.42
C GLU A 108 -0.75 -21.81 2.11
N TYR A 109 -1.21 -20.81 1.37
CA TYR A 109 -1.87 -21.00 0.08
C TYR A 109 -0.91 -21.49 -1.02
N ILE A 110 0.33 -21.00 -1.03
CA ILE A 110 1.36 -21.50 -1.96
C ILE A 110 1.69 -22.97 -1.65
N GLU A 111 1.79 -23.34 -0.38
CA GLU A 111 1.98 -24.72 0.06
C GLU A 111 0.84 -25.62 -0.41
N TYR A 112 -0.42 -25.22 -0.17
CA TYR A 112 -1.61 -25.91 -0.68
C TYR A 112 -1.58 -26.12 -2.21
N LEU A 113 -1.17 -25.10 -2.98
CA LEU A 113 -1.03 -25.21 -4.43
C LEU A 113 0.08 -26.17 -4.88
N ASN A 114 1.11 -26.36 -4.06
CA ASN A 114 2.19 -27.31 -4.35
C ASN A 114 1.79 -28.74 -4.01
N GLU A 115 1.07 -28.96 -2.89
CA GLU A 115 0.57 -30.27 -2.48
C GLU A 115 -0.51 -30.80 -3.43
N SER A 116 -1.42 -29.93 -3.89
CA SER A 116 -2.46 -30.28 -4.87
C SER A 116 -1.93 -30.53 -6.30
N ARG A 117 -0.63 -30.29 -6.54
CA ARG A 117 0.07 -30.62 -7.79
C ARG A 117 0.87 -31.93 -7.71
N SER A 118 0.94 -32.58 -6.56
CA SER A 118 1.49 -33.93 -6.45
C SER A 118 0.43 -34.94 -6.92
N PRO A 119 0.72 -35.79 -7.93
CA PRO A 119 -0.17 -36.87 -8.35
C PRO A 119 -0.33 -37.96 -7.28
#